data_AF-A0A7T5UN40-F1
#
_entry.id   AF-A0A7T5UN40-F1
#
_cell.length_a   1.000
_cell.length_b   1.000
_cell.length_c   1.000
_cell.angle_alpha   90.00
_cell.angle_beta   90.00
_cell.angle_gamma   90.00
#
_symmetry.space_group_name_H-M   'P 1'
#
loop_
_entity.id
_entity.type
_entity.pdbx_description
1 polymer ?
#
loop_
_entity_poly.entity_id
_entity_poly.type
_entity_poly.pdbx_seq_one_letter_code
_entity_poly.pdbx_strand_id
1 'polypeptide(L)'
;MAEWKERYEEIQPKLEKKRFYLSRESFSKERLRVLKEEFGKFQENHPEVLALNLYGSMTKGYAKPESDIDGYFFLSGDAENPSDLAEDFKNTVSGRLEGVGLSFQLRRLNEGELESVIDSIVEDYNREKSILPYTSMESAVGYFGNKCERMAELFIGISLGNGLKQYRENMLFKLQSLGEPGEKIWHKIVEVIMLLERPKMRPGFADSGVRQEKYKALYPQTVEEAIKNFVEHKPFRQKYR
;
A
#
# COMPACT_ATOMS: atom_id res chain seq x y z
N MET A 1 -23.00 8.85 13.33
CA MET A 1 -22.88 8.50 11.89
C MET A 1 -22.88 9.70 10.94
N ALA A 2 -23.45 10.87 11.29
CA ALA A 2 -23.51 12.05 10.41
C ALA A 2 -22.14 12.72 10.16
N GLU A 3 -21.35 12.95 11.21
CA GLU A 3 -20.09 13.71 11.11
C GLU A 3 -18.97 13.06 10.26
N TRP A 4 -18.97 11.74 10.11
CA TRP A 4 -17.96 11.09 9.25
C TRP A 4 -18.23 11.33 7.77
N LYS A 5 -19.52 11.42 7.38
CA LYS A 5 -19.89 11.72 6.00
C LYS A 5 -19.48 13.14 5.64
N GLU A 6 -19.76 14.11 6.51
CA GLU A 6 -19.40 15.52 6.29
C GLU A 6 -17.89 15.72 6.10
N ARG A 7 -17.06 15.14 6.99
CA ARG A 7 -15.60 15.27 6.88
C ARG A 7 -15.05 14.55 5.64
N TYR A 8 -15.59 13.38 5.31
CA TYR A 8 -15.19 12.66 4.09
C TYR A 8 -15.57 13.45 2.83
N GLU A 9 -16.77 14.04 2.79
CA GLU A 9 -17.26 14.86 1.68
C GLU A 9 -16.43 16.13 1.48
N GLU A 10 -15.98 16.78 2.57
CA GLU A 10 -15.08 17.93 2.50
C GLU A 10 -13.70 17.57 1.92
N ILE A 11 -13.19 16.38 2.27
CA ILE A 11 -11.85 15.93 1.90
C ILE A 11 -11.84 15.23 0.53
N GLN A 12 -12.97 14.67 0.09
CA GLN A 12 -13.08 13.92 -1.14
C GLN A 12 -12.52 14.69 -2.37
N PRO A 13 -12.86 15.96 -2.61
CA PRO A 13 -12.29 16.72 -3.74
C PRO A 13 -10.76 16.84 -3.70
N LYS A 14 -10.16 16.80 -2.50
CA LYS A 14 -8.70 16.82 -2.31
C LYS A 14 -8.10 15.45 -2.62
N LEU A 15 -8.78 14.38 -2.19
CA LEU A 15 -8.38 13.00 -2.45
C LEU A 15 -8.51 12.58 -3.92
N GLU A 16 -9.37 13.24 -4.71
CA GLU A 16 -9.44 13.08 -6.16
C GLU A 16 -8.20 13.65 -6.88
N LYS A 17 -7.44 14.53 -6.22
CA LYS A 17 -6.24 15.17 -6.78
C LYS A 17 -4.94 14.61 -6.22
N LYS A 18 -4.99 13.97 -5.04
CA LYS A 18 -3.81 13.44 -4.36
C LYS A 18 -4.09 12.04 -3.83
N ARG A 19 -3.13 11.14 -4.04
CA ARG A 19 -3.19 9.78 -3.49
C ARG A 19 -3.22 9.80 -1.95
N PHE A 20 -2.39 10.65 -1.36
CA PHE A 20 -2.30 10.86 0.08
C PHE A 20 -2.59 12.31 0.43
N TYR A 21 -3.28 12.52 1.54
CA TYR A 21 -3.61 13.83 2.05
C TYR A 21 -3.51 13.78 3.57
N LEU A 22 -2.41 14.23 4.14
CA LEU A 22 -2.21 14.20 5.59
C LEU A 22 -3.07 15.28 6.27
N SER A 23 -3.69 14.91 7.39
CA SER A 23 -4.50 15.83 8.19
C SER A 23 -3.64 16.96 8.77
N ARG A 24 -4.21 18.16 8.88
CA ARG A 24 -3.55 19.32 9.48
C ARG A 24 -3.77 19.42 10.99
N GLU A 25 -4.66 18.59 11.53
CA GLU A 25 -5.02 18.55 12.94
C GLU A 25 -3.82 18.21 13.84
N SER A 26 -3.78 18.78 15.03
CA SER A 26 -2.68 18.59 16.00
C SER A 26 -2.53 17.12 16.40
N PHE A 27 -3.62 16.43 16.74
CA PHE A 27 -3.58 15.02 17.14
C PHE A 27 -3.00 14.12 16.04
N SER A 28 -3.32 14.39 14.77
CA SER A 28 -2.85 13.57 13.65
C SER A 28 -1.37 13.80 13.38
N LYS A 29 -0.93 15.07 13.43
CA LYS A 29 0.50 15.42 13.34
C LYS A 29 1.31 14.77 14.46
N GLU A 30 0.79 14.81 15.68
CA GLU A 30 1.46 14.22 16.84
C GLU A 30 1.62 12.70 16.70
N ARG A 31 0.55 11.99 16.29
CA ARG A 31 0.63 10.54 16.02
C ARG A 31 1.66 10.20 14.97
N LEU A 32 1.68 10.90 13.85
CA LEU A 32 2.66 10.66 12.78
C LEU A 32 4.09 10.97 13.24
N ARG A 33 4.27 12.00 14.06
CA ARG A 33 5.57 12.35 14.65
C ARG A 33 6.05 11.25 15.58
N VAL A 34 5.22 10.82 16.53
CA VAL A 34 5.55 9.75 17.48
C VAL A 34 5.88 8.45 16.75
N LEU A 35 5.04 8.04 15.80
CA LEU A 35 5.31 6.85 14.98
C LEU A 35 6.65 6.93 14.26
N LYS A 36 6.97 8.07 13.63
CA LYS A 36 8.23 8.25 12.91
C LYS A 36 9.44 8.17 13.86
N GLU A 37 9.35 8.82 15.02
CA GLU A 37 10.42 8.83 16.02
C GLU A 37 10.66 7.44 16.60
N GLU A 38 9.59 6.79 17.09
CA GLU A 38 9.72 5.48 17.72
C GLU A 38 10.06 4.40 16.70
N PHE A 39 9.54 4.46 15.47
CA PHE A 39 9.92 3.51 14.42
C PHE A 39 11.40 3.63 14.06
N GLY A 40 11.95 4.86 13.99
CA GLY A 40 13.38 5.07 13.73
C GLY A 40 14.26 4.41 14.80
N LYS A 41 13.98 4.67 16.08
CA LYS A 41 14.71 4.05 17.21
C LYS A 41 14.52 2.54 17.25
N PHE A 42 13.32 2.05 16.95
CA PHE A 42 13.03 0.63 16.95
C PHE A 42 13.83 -0.08 15.86
N GLN A 43 13.85 0.48 14.65
CA GLN A 43 14.62 -0.04 13.53
C GLN A 43 16.14 -0.02 13.77
N GLU A 44 16.67 0.95 14.53
CA GLU A 44 18.08 0.97 14.94
C GLU A 44 18.46 -0.24 15.82
N ASN A 45 17.53 -0.73 16.65
CA ASN A 45 17.75 -1.90 17.52
C ASN A 45 17.32 -3.22 16.88
N HIS A 46 16.50 -3.16 15.83
CA HIS A 46 15.91 -4.30 15.13
C HIS A 46 16.09 -4.13 13.61
N PRO A 47 17.31 -4.33 13.07
CA PRO A 47 17.59 -4.12 11.65
C PRO A 47 16.79 -5.03 10.71
N GLU A 48 16.25 -6.14 11.23
CA GLU A 48 15.31 -7.02 10.53
C GLU A 48 13.94 -6.37 10.28
N VAL A 49 13.62 -5.26 10.95
CA VAL A 49 12.43 -4.46 10.68
C VAL A 49 12.70 -3.56 9.48
N LEU A 50 11.95 -3.78 8.40
CA LEU A 50 12.19 -3.14 7.12
C LEU A 50 11.45 -1.80 6.99
N ALA A 51 10.15 -1.81 7.30
CA ALA A 51 9.30 -0.63 7.18
C ALA A 51 7.97 -0.80 7.92
N LEU A 52 7.30 0.32 8.16
CA LEU A 52 5.88 0.38 8.51
C LEU A 52 5.13 1.20 7.46
N ASN A 53 4.28 0.55 6.67
CA ASN A 53 3.39 1.25 5.72
C ASN A 53 2.09 1.62 6.42
N LEU A 54 1.90 2.90 6.71
CA LEU A 54 0.65 3.42 7.25
C LEU A 54 -0.39 3.52 6.14
N TYR A 55 -1.63 3.12 6.39
CA TYR A 55 -2.73 3.30 5.44
C TYR A 55 -3.99 3.85 6.15
N GLY A 56 -5.13 3.82 5.46
CA GLY A 56 -6.40 4.22 6.05
C GLY A 56 -6.48 5.72 6.39
N SER A 57 -7.24 6.03 7.44
CA SER A 57 -7.65 7.40 7.77
C SER A 57 -6.48 8.37 7.99
N MET A 58 -5.39 7.88 8.57
CA MET A 58 -4.17 8.65 8.86
C MET A 58 -3.45 9.15 7.60
N THR A 59 -3.57 8.43 6.48
CA THR A 59 -2.94 8.82 5.20
C THR A 59 -3.85 9.57 4.24
N LYS A 60 -5.15 9.60 4.55
CA LYS A 60 -6.19 10.20 3.70
C LYS A 60 -6.83 11.45 4.32
N GLY A 61 -6.43 11.82 5.54
CA GLY A 61 -6.67 13.14 6.13
C GLY A 61 -8.03 13.29 6.81
N TYR A 62 -8.87 12.26 6.72
CA TYR A 62 -10.16 12.20 7.40
C TYR A 62 -10.08 11.51 8.78
N ALA A 63 -8.87 11.23 9.28
CA ALA A 63 -8.67 10.75 10.66
C ALA A 63 -9.35 11.67 11.67
N LYS A 64 -9.84 11.07 12.76
CA LYS A 64 -10.43 11.74 13.92
C LYS A 64 -9.64 11.39 15.19
N PRO A 65 -9.84 12.11 16.32
CA PRO A 65 -9.20 11.76 17.58
C PRO A 65 -9.45 10.32 18.03
N GLU A 66 -10.55 9.69 17.62
CA GLU A 66 -10.89 8.31 18.01
C GLU A 66 -10.44 7.29 16.95
N SER A 67 -9.91 7.75 15.81
CA SER A 67 -9.41 6.85 14.77
C SER A 67 -8.20 6.09 15.28
N ASP A 68 -8.19 4.80 14.96
CA ASP A 68 -7.04 3.92 15.07
C ASP A 68 -5.95 4.27 14.04
N ILE A 69 -4.82 3.59 14.17
CA ILE A 69 -3.69 3.65 13.26
C ILE A 69 -3.53 2.26 12.64
N ASP A 70 -3.81 2.19 11.35
CA ASP A 70 -3.61 0.99 10.56
C ASP A 70 -2.26 1.00 9.84
N GLY A 71 -1.61 -0.16 9.78
CA GLY A 71 -0.41 -0.31 8.97
C GLY A 71 0.00 -1.74 8.68
N TYR A 72 0.87 -1.89 7.68
CA TYR A 72 1.60 -3.13 7.43
C TYR A 72 3.00 -3.01 8.02
N PHE A 73 3.34 -3.93 8.92
CA PHE A 73 4.64 -3.99 9.57
C PHE A 73 5.51 -5.02 8.86
N PHE A 74 6.52 -4.53 8.13
CA PHE A 74 7.36 -5.35 7.27
C PHE A 74 8.65 -5.77 7.98
N LEU A 75 8.94 -7.05 7.90
CA LEU A 75 10.14 -7.68 8.44
C LEU A 75 10.87 -8.45 7.35
N SER A 76 12.18 -8.63 7.51
CA SER A 76 12.96 -9.57 6.73
C SER A 76 12.41 -11.00 6.92
N GLY A 77 12.54 -11.82 5.88
CA GLY A 77 12.21 -13.24 5.89
C GLY A 77 12.99 -14.04 6.93
N ASP A 78 14.13 -13.51 7.39
CA ASP A 78 15.00 -14.14 8.37
C ASP A 78 14.76 -13.63 9.81
N ALA A 79 13.78 -12.74 10.01
CA ALA A 79 13.46 -12.22 11.34
C ALA A 79 13.00 -13.34 12.29
N GLU A 80 13.66 -13.44 13.43
CA GLU A 80 13.27 -14.31 14.54
C GLU A 80 12.07 -13.68 15.28
N ASN A 81 11.13 -14.52 15.74
CA ASN A 81 9.96 -14.10 16.54
C ASN A 81 9.22 -12.84 16.02
N PRO A 82 8.75 -12.85 14.75
CA PRO A 82 8.22 -11.66 14.09
C PRO A 82 6.96 -11.08 14.75
N SER A 83 6.15 -11.93 15.40
CA SER A 83 4.97 -11.50 16.16
C SER A 83 5.36 -10.66 17.38
N ASP A 84 6.43 -11.05 18.07
CA ASP A 84 6.90 -10.37 19.28
C ASP A 84 7.43 -8.99 18.91
N LEU A 85 8.21 -8.87 17.82
CA LEU A 85 8.69 -7.57 17.32
C LEU A 85 7.56 -6.59 17.00
N ALA A 86 6.50 -7.06 16.34
CA ALA A 86 5.35 -6.22 16.01
C ALA A 86 4.61 -5.77 17.29
N GLU A 87 4.50 -6.63 18.29
CA GLU A 87 3.84 -6.33 19.55
C GLU A 87 4.70 -5.42 20.44
N ASP A 88 6.01 -5.65 20.51
CA ASP A 88 6.97 -4.79 21.21
C ASP A 88 6.96 -3.36 20.65
N PHE A 89 6.90 -3.23 19.32
CA PHE A 89 6.73 -1.93 18.70
C PHE A 89 5.40 -1.27 19.08
N LYS A 90 4.28 -2.01 19.06
CA LYS A 90 2.98 -1.47 19.51
C LYS A 90 3.02 -1.03 20.97
N ASN A 91 3.65 -1.80 21.86
CA ASN A 91 3.77 -1.47 23.27
C ASN A 91 4.58 -0.18 23.46
N THR A 92 5.70 -0.05 22.74
CA THR A 92 6.53 1.15 22.74
C THR A 92 5.74 2.39 22.31
N VAL A 93 4.98 2.29 21.22
CA VAL A 93 4.16 3.40 20.71
C VAL A 93 2.98 3.71 21.65
N SER A 94 2.31 2.68 22.18
CA SER A 94 1.13 2.84 23.03
C SER A 94 1.44 3.60 24.32
N GLY A 95 2.65 3.47 24.85
CA GLY A 95 3.10 4.26 26.01
C GLY A 95 3.17 5.78 25.73
N ARG A 96 3.26 6.19 24.47
CA ARG A 96 3.27 7.61 24.04
C ARG A 96 1.94 8.06 23.41
N LEU A 97 1.12 7.12 22.92
CA LEU A 97 -0.17 7.38 22.27
C LEU A 97 -1.29 6.72 23.06
N GLU A 98 -1.46 7.11 24.32
CA GLU A 98 -2.45 6.53 25.21
C GLU A 98 -3.87 6.61 24.62
N GLY A 99 -4.60 5.50 24.67
CA GLY A 99 -5.97 5.40 24.17
C GLY A 99 -6.10 5.31 22.64
N VAL A 100 -5.00 5.26 21.89
CA VAL A 100 -5.04 5.11 20.43
C VAL A 100 -4.92 3.64 20.03
N GLY A 101 -5.90 3.12 19.30
CA GLY A 101 -5.84 1.76 18.75
C GLY A 101 -4.74 1.63 17.68
N LEU A 102 -3.95 0.56 17.76
CA LEU A 102 -2.90 0.22 16.79
C LEU A 102 -3.23 -1.13 16.12
N SER A 103 -3.42 -1.11 14.81
CA SER A 103 -3.75 -2.29 14.00
C SER A 103 -2.65 -2.53 12.97
N PHE A 104 -1.61 -3.25 13.39
CA PHE A 104 -0.47 -3.58 12.52
C PHE A 104 -0.55 -5.01 12.04
N GLN A 105 -0.70 -5.16 10.72
CA GLN A 105 -0.67 -6.43 10.04
C GLN A 105 0.77 -6.79 9.71
N LEU A 106 1.25 -7.91 10.26
CA LEU A 106 2.61 -8.38 10.06
C LEU A 106 2.80 -8.92 8.63
N ARG A 107 3.93 -8.56 8.00
CA ARG A 107 4.35 -9.01 6.67
C ARG A 107 5.83 -9.34 6.67
N ARG A 108 6.18 -10.61 6.46
CA ARG A 108 7.58 -11.02 6.23
C ARG A 108 7.91 -10.87 4.76
N LEU A 109 9.14 -10.51 4.40
CA LEU A 109 9.57 -10.40 3.01
C LEU A 109 10.84 -11.21 2.80
N ASN A 110 10.73 -12.25 1.99
CA ASN A 110 11.86 -13.01 1.49
C ASN A 110 11.98 -12.74 -0.02
N GLU A 111 13.18 -12.41 -0.50
CA GLU A 111 13.40 -12.11 -1.92
C GLU A 111 13.05 -13.30 -2.81
N GLY A 112 13.44 -14.52 -2.43
CA GLY A 112 13.12 -15.73 -3.18
C GLY A 112 11.63 -16.05 -3.20
N GLU A 113 10.90 -15.77 -2.13
CA GLU A 113 9.43 -15.89 -2.11
C GLU A 113 8.79 -14.88 -3.08
N LEU A 114 9.27 -13.63 -3.08
CA LEU A 114 8.73 -12.60 -3.97
C LEU A 114 8.98 -12.92 -5.45
N GLU A 115 10.18 -13.41 -5.78
CA GLU A 115 10.50 -13.88 -7.14
C GLU A 115 9.61 -15.05 -7.55
N SER A 116 9.44 -16.05 -6.67
CA SER A 116 8.57 -17.19 -6.91
C SER A 116 7.11 -16.77 -7.15
N VAL A 117 6.61 -15.77 -6.42
CA VAL A 117 5.27 -15.20 -6.65
C VAL A 117 5.17 -14.56 -8.02
N ILE A 118 6.16 -13.78 -8.46
CA ILE A 118 6.17 -13.15 -9.79
C ILE A 118 6.20 -14.22 -10.88
N ASP A 119 7.10 -15.20 -10.78
CA ASP A 119 7.23 -16.26 -11.76
C ASP A 119 5.93 -17.07 -11.86
N SER A 120 5.29 -17.36 -10.73
CA SER A 120 3.98 -18.02 -10.71
C SER A 120 2.86 -17.20 -11.37
N ILE A 121 2.87 -15.87 -11.20
CA ILE A 121 1.90 -14.98 -11.88
C ILE A 121 2.16 -14.97 -13.39
N VAL A 122 3.42 -14.99 -13.82
CA VAL A 122 3.79 -15.06 -15.24
C VAL A 122 3.33 -16.38 -15.85
N GLU A 123 3.51 -17.49 -15.15
CA GLU A 123 2.99 -18.80 -15.57
C GLU A 123 1.47 -18.79 -15.72
N ASP A 124 0.76 -18.26 -14.72
CA ASP A 124 -0.70 -18.13 -14.77
C ASP A 124 -1.14 -17.22 -15.92
N TYR A 125 -0.46 -16.10 -16.14
CA TYR A 125 -0.73 -15.19 -17.25
C TYR A 125 -0.56 -15.86 -18.62
N ASN A 126 0.51 -16.63 -18.80
CA ASN A 126 0.76 -17.37 -20.02
C ASN A 126 -0.27 -18.50 -20.22
N ARG A 127 -0.71 -19.13 -19.13
CA ARG A 127 -1.78 -20.14 -19.15
C ARG A 127 -3.13 -19.52 -19.50
N GLU A 128 -3.49 -18.37 -18.93
CA GLU A 128 -4.75 -17.68 -19.24
C GLU A 128 -4.84 -17.22 -20.69
N LYS A 129 -3.73 -16.71 -21.26
CA LYS A 129 -3.64 -16.44 -22.71
C LYS A 129 -4.05 -17.63 -23.58
N SER A 130 -3.83 -18.86 -23.07
CA SER A 130 -4.16 -20.09 -23.77
C SER A 130 -5.58 -20.62 -23.50
N ILE A 131 -6.32 -20.09 -22.50
CA ILE A 131 -7.55 -20.72 -22.02
C ILE A 131 -8.82 -19.83 -22.09
N LEU A 132 -8.83 -18.51 -21.80
CA LEU A 132 -10.09 -17.73 -21.81
C LEU A 132 -9.94 -16.21 -22.08
N PRO A 133 -10.77 -15.58 -22.94
CA PRO A 133 -10.85 -14.13 -23.10
C PRO A 133 -11.87 -13.40 -22.20
N TYR A 134 -12.54 -14.09 -21.26
CA TYR A 134 -13.64 -13.49 -20.49
C TYR A 134 -13.69 -14.00 -19.04
N THR A 135 -13.15 -13.21 -18.12
CA THR A 135 -13.55 -13.26 -16.70
C THR A 135 -13.79 -11.83 -16.21
N SER A 136 -14.90 -11.62 -15.50
CA SER A 136 -15.28 -10.32 -14.96
C SER A 136 -14.24 -9.82 -13.94
N MET A 137 -14.23 -8.52 -13.67
CA MET A 137 -13.35 -7.90 -12.68
C MET A 137 -13.47 -8.55 -11.28
N GLU A 138 -14.62 -9.16 -10.96
CA GLU A 138 -14.84 -9.93 -9.73
C GLU A 138 -14.16 -11.30 -9.74
N SER A 139 -14.03 -11.95 -10.90
CA SER A 139 -13.34 -13.25 -11.02
C SER A 139 -11.81 -13.09 -11.11
N ALA A 140 -11.31 -11.98 -11.65
CA ALA A 140 -9.88 -11.64 -11.61
C ALA A 140 -9.34 -11.46 -10.18
N VAL A 141 -10.20 -11.01 -9.24
CA VAL A 141 -9.86 -10.90 -7.81
C VAL A 141 -9.76 -12.29 -7.14
N GLY A 142 -10.40 -13.33 -7.68
CA GLY A 142 -10.43 -14.66 -7.05
C GLY A 142 -9.15 -15.48 -7.20
N TYR A 143 -8.48 -15.43 -8.35
CA TYR A 143 -7.28 -16.25 -8.63
C TYR A 143 -5.98 -15.45 -8.65
N PHE A 144 -5.97 -14.30 -9.35
CA PHE A 144 -4.83 -13.37 -9.36
C PHE A 144 -4.80 -12.45 -8.14
N GLY A 145 -5.96 -12.19 -7.53
CA GLY A 145 -6.10 -11.18 -6.48
C GLY A 145 -5.19 -11.43 -5.29
N ASN A 146 -5.09 -12.67 -4.78
CA ASN A 146 -4.27 -12.95 -3.60
C ASN A 146 -2.76 -12.76 -3.87
N LYS A 147 -2.25 -13.17 -5.03
CA LYS A 147 -0.83 -13.01 -5.39
C LYS A 147 -0.51 -11.54 -5.70
N CYS A 148 -1.41 -10.84 -6.40
CA CYS A 148 -1.28 -9.41 -6.66
C CYS A 148 -1.45 -8.56 -5.40
N GLU A 149 -2.28 -8.98 -4.43
CA GLU A 149 -2.45 -8.33 -3.13
C GLU A 149 -1.13 -8.33 -2.36
N ARG A 150 -0.45 -9.48 -2.31
CA ARG A 150 0.86 -9.58 -1.67
C ARG A 150 1.88 -8.59 -2.23
N MET A 151 1.90 -8.40 -3.55
CA MET A 151 2.77 -7.41 -4.20
C MET A 151 2.27 -5.98 -3.97
N ALA A 152 0.96 -5.76 -4.00
CA ALA A 152 0.33 -4.45 -3.79
C ALA A 152 0.69 -3.86 -2.42
N GLU A 153 0.77 -4.69 -1.38
CA GLU A 153 1.16 -4.29 -0.02
C GLU A 153 2.50 -3.53 0.03
N LEU A 154 3.44 -3.86 -0.85
CA LEU A 154 4.72 -3.15 -0.96
C LEU A 154 4.54 -1.68 -1.36
N PHE A 155 3.45 -1.33 -2.02
CA PHE A 155 3.21 0.00 -2.59
C PHE A 155 2.10 0.76 -1.90
N ILE A 156 1.36 0.13 -0.99
CA ILE A 156 0.23 0.75 -0.27
C ILE A 156 0.74 1.70 0.81
N GLY A 157 0.06 2.84 0.94
CA GLY A 157 0.23 3.71 2.09
C GLY A 157 1.50 4.57 2.05
N ILE A 158 1.82 5.13 3.21
CA ILE A 158 3.02 5.94 3.44
C ILE A 158 4.00 5.11 4.28
N SER A 159 5.19 4.87 3.74
CA SER A 159 6.23 4.11 4.42
C SER A 159 6.99 4.94 5.45
N LEU A 160 7.17 4.38 6.64
CA LEU A 160 8.24 4.71 7.57
C LEU A 160 9.35 3.68 7.40
N GLY A 161 10.60 4.12 7.29
CA GLY A 161 11.74 3.27 6.94
C GLY A 161 11.95 3.09 5.44
N ASN A 162 13.15 2.67 5.07
CA ASN A 162 13.57 2.53 3.66
C ASN A 162 13.82 1.07 3.24
N GLY A 163 13.60 0.09 4.12
CA GLY A 163 13.91 -1.31 3.86
C GLY A 163 13.12 -1.92 2.70
N LEU A 164 11.97 -1.35 2.33
CA LEU A 164 11.19 -1.79 1.17
C LEU A 164 11.79 -1.40 -0.19
N LYS A 165 12.78 -0.50 -0.22
CA LYS A 165 13.32 0.03 -1.48
C LYS A 165 13.86 -1.09 -2.39
N GLN A 166 14.69 -1.96 -1.83
CA GLN A 166 15.28 -3.09 -2.57
C GLN A 166 14.21 -4.05 -3.10
N TYR A 167 13.20 -4.40 -2.30
CA TYR A 167 12.11 -5.27 -2.73
C TYR A 167 11.28 -4.64 -3.86
N ARG A 168 11.02 -3.33 -3.78
CA ARG A 168 10.32 -2.59 -4.85
C ARG A 168 11.16 -2.53 -6.12
N GLU A 169 12.45 -2.27 -6.00
CA GLU A 169 13.41 -2.25 -7.12
C GLU A 169 13.43 -3.61 -7.84
N ASN A 170 13.70 -4.68 -7.10
CA ASN A 170 13.77 -6.04 -7.65
C ASN A 170 12.48 -6.41 -8.37
N MET A 171 11.33 -6.17 -7.72
CA MET A 171 10.02 -6.47 -8.31
C MET A 171 9.77 -5.67 -9.59
N LEU A 172 9.98 -4.35 -9.55
CA LEU A 172 9.68 -3.48 -10.70
C LEU A 172 10.65 -3.73 -11.87
N PHE A 173 11.93 -3.99 -11.63
CA PHE A 173 12.88 -4.34 -12.70
C PHE A 173 12.59 -5.72 -13.28
N LYS A 174 12.18 -6.69 -12.46
CA LYS A 174 11.70 -7.98 -12.97
C LYS A 174 10.47 -7.77 -13.87
N LEU A 175 9.46 -7.02 -13.44
CA LEU A 175 8.31 -6.69 -14.29
C LEU A 175 8.74 -5.98 -15.58
N GLN A 176 9.67 -5.03 -15.51
CA GLN A 176 10.16 -4.32 -16.69
C GLN A 176 10.82 -5.28 -17.69
N SER A 177 11.61 -6.24 -17.21
CA SER A 177 12.30 -7.24 -18.04
C SER A 177 11.34 -8.16 -18.81
N LEU A 178 10.10 -8.31 -18.33
CA LEU A 178 9.08 -9.14 -18.97
C LEU A 178 8.37 -8.44 -20.14
N GLY A 179 8.56 -7.13 -20.34
CA GLY A 179 7.90 -6.36 -21.40
C GLY A 179 6.37 -6.27 -21.21
N GLU A 180 5.61 -6.56 -22.26
CA GLU A 180 4.13 -6.44 -22.26
C GLU A 180 3.44 -7.26 -21.14
N PRO A 181 3.81 -8.53 -20.87
CA PRO A 181 3.34 -9.25 -19.68
C PRO A 181 3.53 -8.49 -18.37
N GLY A 182 4.71 -7.89 -18.16
CA GLY A 182 5.03 -7.14 -16.94
C GLY A 182 4.15 -5.91 -16.76
N GLU A 183 3.87 -5.18 -17.84
CA GLU A 183 2.94 -4.03 -17.83
C GLU A 183 1.52 -4.45 -17.44
N LYS A 184 1.05 -5.61 -17.92
CA LYS A 184 -0.28 -6.13 -17.56
C LYS A 184 -0.36 -6.58 -16.11
N ILE A 185 0.68 -7.24 -15.60
CA ILE A 185 0.78 -7.61 -14.19
C ILE A 185 0.80 -6.34 -13.32
N TRP A 186 1.59 -5.34 -13.69
CA TRP A 186 1.62 -4.06 -12.99
C TRP A 186 0.25 -3.38 -12.95
N HIS A 187 -0.48 -3.39 -14.07
CA HIS A 187 -1.85 -2.85 -14.11
C HIS A 187 -2.76 -3.54 -13.08
N LYS A 188 -2.66 -4.87 -12.93
CA LYS A 188 -3.39 -5.62 -11.91
C LYS A 188 -2.96 -5.29 -10.49
N ILE A 189 -1.67 -5.12 -10.24
CA ILE A 189 -1.16 -4.64 -8.95
C ILE A 189 -1.78 -3.27 -8.61
N VAL A 190 -1.80 -2.33 -9.57
CA VAL A 190 -2.40 -1.00 -9.36
C VAL A 190 -3.90 -1.07 -9.07
N GLU A 191 -4.65 -1.92 -9.78
CA GLU A 191 -6.07 -2.16 -9.48
C GLU A 191 -6.24 -2.63 -8.02
N VAL A 192 -5.42 -3.56 -7.55
CA VAL A 192 -5.48 -4.06 -6.17
C VAL A 192 -5.09 -2.99 -5.15
N ILE A 193 -4.00 -2.24 -5.39
CA ILE A 193 -3.62 -1.08 -4.55
C ILE A 193 -4.79 -0.12 -4.42
N MET A 194 -5.45 0.21 -5.53
CA MET A 194 -6.60 1.12 -5.54
C MET A 194 -7.77 0.60 -4.71
N LEU A 195 -8.09 -0.70 -4.84
CA LEU A 195 -9.18 -1.33 -4.10
C LEU A 195 -8.91 -1.37 -2.59
N LEU A 196 -7.66 -1.64 -2.20
CA LEU A 196 -7.25 -1.70 -0.79
C LEU A 196 -7.19 -0.31 -0.16
N GLU A 197 -6.67 0.70 -0.87
CA GLU A 197 -6.62 2.07 -0.35
C GLU A 197 -7.98 2.80 -0.38
N ARG A 198 -8.90 2.34 -1.24
CA ARG A 198 -10.21 2.98 -1.44
C ARG A 198 -11.31 1.93 -1.57
N PRO A 199 -11.73 1.26 -0.47
CA PRO A 199 -12.69 0.15 -0.52
C PRO A 199 -14.05 0.51 -1.14
N LYS A 200 -14.47 1.79 -1.07
CA LYS A 200 -15.69 2.31 -1.72
C LYS A 200 -15.63 2.25 -3.26
N MET A 201 -14.49 1.88 -3.84
CA MET A 201 -14.27 1.72 -5.28
C MET A 201 -14.54 0.29 -5.78
N ARG A 202 -14.90 -0.64 -4.88
CA ARG A 202 -15.27 -2.01 -5.26
C ARG A 202 -16.48 -2.01 -6.22
N PRO A 203 -16.54 -2.96 -7.17
CA PRO A 203 -17.74 -3.18 -7.98
C PRO A 203 -18.98 -3.30 -7.08
N GLY A 204 -20.10 -2.69 -7.48
CA GLY A 204 -21.35 -2.69 -6.71
C GLY A 204 -21.64 -1.41 -5.90
N PHE A 205 -20.70 -0.46 -5.80
CA PHE A 205 -21.01 0.88 -5.28
C PHE A 205 -21.47 1.83 -6.40
N ALA A 206 -22.54 2.57 -6.14
CA ALA A 206 -23.33 3.35 -7.12
C ALA A 206 -22.59 4.48 -7.89
N ASP A 207 -21.30 4.70 -7.63
CA ASP A 207 -20.51 5.79 -8.24
C ASP A 207 -19.07 5.36 -8.57
N SER A 208 -18.86 4.06 -8.80
CA SER A 208 -17.53 3.46 -8.99
C SER A 208 -16.88 3.86 -10.32
N GLY A 209 -17.60 3.88 -11.45
CA GLY A 209 -17.01 4.06 -12.79
C GLY A 209 -16.29 5.40 -13.01
N VAL A 210 -16.98 6.54 -12.85
CA VAL A 210 -16.38 7.88 -13.07
C VAL A 210 -15.29 8.19 -12.05
N ARG A 211 -15.47 7.74 -10.80
CA ARG A 211 -14.47 7.92 -9.75
C ARG A 211 -13.23 7.05 -10.01
N GLN A 212 -13.38 5.86 -10.58
CA GLN A 212 -12.25 4.95 -10.87
C GLN A 212 -11.24 5.64 -11.79
N GLU A 213 -11.69 6.26 -12.89
CA GLU A 213 -10.80 6.94 -13.84
C GLU A 213 -10.03 8.12 -13.21
N LYS A 214 -10.71 8.95 -12.40
CA LYS A 214 -10.05 10.03 -11.67
C LYS A 214 -8.95 9.51 -10.74
N TYR A 215 -9.24 8.42 -10.01
CA TYR A 215 -8.28 7.86 -9.08
C TYR A 215 -7.15 7.11 -9.77
N LYS A 216 -7.40 6.40 -10.88
CA LYS A 216 -6.34 5.73 -11.67
C LYS A 216 -5.21 6.70 -11.99
N ALA A 217 -5.54 7.93 -12.35
CA ALA A 217 -4.56 8.94 -12.70
C ALA A 217 -3.58 9.33 -11.55
N LEU A 218 -3.90 8.97 -10.29
CA LEU A 218 -3.06 9.19 -9.11
C LEU A 218 -2.02 8.09 -8.86
N TYR A 219 -2.06 7.01 -9.62
CA TYR A 219 -1.14 5.88 -9.50
C TYR A 219 -0.28 5.76 -10.77
N PRO A 220 0.96 5.27 -10.67
CA PRO A 220 1.76 4.94 -11.84
C PRO A 220 1.05 3.90 -12.70
N GLN A 221 0.79 4.21 -13.97
CA GLN A 221 0.05 3.33 -14.88
C GLN A 221 0.95 2.41 -15.70
N THR A 222 2.25 2.67 -15.71
CA THR A 222 3.27 1.80 -16.34
C THR A 222 4.35 1.41 -15.36
N VAL A 223 5.10 0.34 -15.66
CA VAL A 223 6.25 -0.08 -14.85
C VAL A 223 7.30 1.03 -14.80
N GLU A 224 7.54 1.73 -15.90
CA GLU A 224 8.47 2.87 -15.93
C GLU A 224 8.04 4.01 -15.01
N GLU A 225 6.74 4.37 -15.02
CA GLU A 225 6.20 5.36 -14.08
C GLU A 225 6.35 4.89 -12.63
N ALA A 226 6.18 3.59 -12.38
CA ALA A 226 6.30 3.00 -11.05
C ALA A 226 7.74 3.06 -10.53
N ILE A 227 8.73 2.75 -11.38
CA ILE A 227 10.16 2.90 -11.06
C ILE A 227 10.46 4.36 -10.69
N LYS A 228 10.04 5.32 -11.53
CA LYS A 228 10.23 6.76 -11.24
C LYS A 228 9.65 7.15 -9.88
N ASN A 229 8.44 6.67 -9.56
CA ASN A 229 7.75 7.01 -8.31
C ASN A 229 8.38 6.34 -7.09
N PHE A 230 8.50 5.02 -7.10
CA PHE A 230 8.77 4.23 -5.90
C PHE A 230 10.25 3.94 -5.66
N VAL A 231 11.07 4.02 -6.70
CA VAL A 231 12.51 3.75 -6.66
C VAL A 231 13.30 5.06 -6.72
N GLU A 232 13.03 5.88 -7.73
CA GLU A 232 13.76 7.14 -7.92
C GLU A 232 13.21 8.29 -7.07
N HIS A 233 12.03 8.11 -6.47
CA HIS A 233 11.31 9.14 -5.71
C HIS A 233 11.08 10.44 -6.50
N LYS A 234 10.88 10.31 -7.82
CA LYS A 234 10.57 11.42 -8.73
C LYS A 234 9.08 11.45 -9.08
N PRO A 235 8.52 12.63 -9.39
CA PRO A 235 7.20 12.72 -9.98
C PRO A 235 7.15 11.92 -11.30
N PHE A 236 6.25 10.94 -11.39
CA PHE A 236 6.06 10.14 -12.59
C PHE A 236 5.25 10.87 -13.67
N ARG A 237 4.56 11.97 -13.31
CA ARG A 237 3.81 12.87 -14.21
C ARG A 237 3.94 14.32 -13.77
N GLN A 238 4.16 15.24 -14.71
CA GLN A 238 4.36 16.67 -14.43
C GLN A 238 3.10 17.38 -13.86
N LYS A 239 1.90 16.83 -14.12
CA LYS A 239 0.62 17.50 -13.85
C LYS A 239 0.15 17.50 -12.39
N TYR A 240 0.82 16.77 -11.49
CA TYR A 240 0.37 16.55 -10.11
C TYR A 240 1.23 17.26 -9.03
N ARG A 241 1.88 18.38 -9.39
CA ARG A 241 2.54 19.26 -8.41
C ARG A 241 1.53 20.09 -7.62
#